data_AF-A0A958TK24-F1
#
_entry.id   AF-A0A958TK24-F1
#
_cell.length_a   1.000
_cell.length_b   1.000
_cell.length_c   1.000
_cell.angle_alpha   90.00
_cell.angle_beta   90.00
_cell.angle_gamma   90.00
#
_symmetry.space_group_name_H-M   'P 1'
#
loop_
_entity.id
_entity.type
_entity.pdbx_description
1 polymer ?
#
loop_
_entity_poly.entity_id
_entity_poly.type
_entity_poly.pdbx_seq_one_letter_code
_entity_poly.pdbx_strand_id
1 'polypeptide(L)'
;ALEELERKDFTNDLFLQPIHQNVIKALTQADYLSQRYHVVIANPPYMGGSNMNGRLGAWLKDQYPDAKSDLFSAFMIRNTELALPRGQLGFMTPFVWMFISSYEKLRHFVLERQTITSLIQLEYSGFDGATVPICTFTLENSQRFDFKGGYIRLTDFKGAKSQAPKTIEAIKNKECGWFYRTTASDLKRIPGTPIAYWLKSLHLFEKATLKDFCISGGRNKTHDNNKYIRLFWEVNFSDPRWVVYANGGDFRKYFGNEDQLVDWSDDARTYYDSHGGLSNQKFWGKTGITWGIITSAINSFRLKRNNAQYSSGGPTIFSNELDVDYTILSYLNSPIAYYYLKAMNPTLNTTVNDVLSLPYFKPENSHIIEENLKNCIDIYEKDWNDFETSLGFTKLDLLKDSHSDNLIENVYKSCRNDWKNQTNIAHDLETQNNRIFIDAYGLQDELTPDVPLEEITLTCNPYYRYGGKNTPEELEAKLLSDTIQEFIHYAVGCMFGRYSIDKPGLILANQGDTIAEYKVQVPNSRFDADEDNVIPILDENWFEDDIVERFQKFLRVTFGEENYKENLEFIENAIGKNLRKYFTKDFYDYHVRRFKKR
;
A
#
# COMPACT_ATOMS: atom_id res chain seq x y z
N ALA A 1 -58.05 -21.72 6.93
CA ALA A 1 -57.47 -22.92 6.30
C ALA A 1 -56.99 -23.93 7.33
N LEU A 2 -55.99 -23.62 8.19
CA LEU A 2 -55.55 -24.53 9.26
C LEU A 2 -56.69 -24.89 10.23
N GLU A 3 -57.37 -23.90 10.81
CA GLU A 3 -58.53 -24.13 11.70
C GLU A 3 -59.68 -24.92 11.05
N GLU A 4 -59.85 -24.82 9.73
CA GLU A 4 -60.90 -25.51 8.99
C GLU A 4 -60.55 -26.98 8.75
N LEU A 5 -59.27 -27.28 8.53
CA LEU A 5 -58.75 -28.64 8.40
C LEU A 5 -58.65 -29.34 9.75
N GLU A 6 -58.31 -28.63 10.83
CA GLU A 6 -58.27 -29.18 12.20
C GLU A 6 -59.65 -29.65 12.67
N ARG A 7 -60.73 -29.04 12.18
CA ARG A 7 -62.11 -29.42 12.51
C ARG A 7 -62.63 -30.63 11.73
N LYS A 8 -61.91 -31.11 10.72
CA LYS A 8 -62.31 -32.31 9.97
C LYS A 8 -61.90 -33.57 10.72
N ASP A 9 -62.85 -34.47 10.91
CA ASP A 9 -62.64 -35.75 11.59
C ASP A 9 -62.54 -36.89 10.57
N PHE A 10 -61.34 -37.46 10.45
CA PHE A 10 -61.06 -38.64 9.62
C PHE A 10 -60.71 -39.87 10.48
N THR A 11 -61.06 -39.90 11.77
CA THR A 11 -60.73 -41.00 12.68
C THR A 11 -61.26 -42.37 12.23
N ASN A 12 -62.32 -42.40 11.42
CA ASN A 12 -62.90 -43.61 10.87
C ASN A 12 -62.39 -43.97 9.45
N ASP A 13 -61.48 -43.17 8.87
CA ASP A 13 -60.87 -43.45 7.57
C ASP A 13 -59.38 -43.78 7.74
N LEU A 14 -59.09 -45.09 7.71
CA LEU A 14 -57.76 -45.66 7.97
C LEU A 14 -56.68 -45.17 6.98
N PHE A 15 -57.07 -44.66 5.81
CA PHE A 15 -56.16 -44.17 4.78
C PHE A 15 -55.98 -42.64 4.85
N LEU A 16 -57.04 -41.90 5.20
CA LEU A 16 -56.99 -40.44 5.29
C LEU A 16 -56.48 -39.93 6.63
N GLN A 17 -56.62 -40.68 7.72
CA GLN A 17 -56.16 -40.25 9.06
C GLN A 17 -54.66 -39.90 9.11
N PRO A 18 -53.72 -40.74 8.60
CA PRO A 18 -52.29 -40.40 8.63
C PRO A 18 -51.93 -39.24 7.69
N ILE A 19 -52.62 -39.14 6.56
CA ILE A 19 -52.44 -38.04 5.59
C ILE A 19 -52.89 -36.72 6.21
N HIS A 20 -54.06 -36.72 6.86
CA HIS A 20 -54.61 -35.55 7.55
C HIS A 20 -53.66 -35.05 8.65
N GLN A 21 -53.14 -35.95 9.50
CA GLN A 21 -52.16 -35.58 10.54
C GLN A 21 -50.88 -34.97 9.94
N ASN A 22 -50.36 -35.52 8.84
CA ASN A 22 -49.19 -34.97 8.15
C ASN A 22 -49.47 -33.58 7.56
N VAL A 23 -50.66 -33.37 7.00
CA VAL A 23 -51.08 -32.06 6.46
C VAL A 23 -51.20 -31.03 7.58
N ILE A 24 -51.84 -31.37 8.70
CA ILE A 24 -51.92 -30.47 9.87
C ILE A 24 -50.53 -30.10 10.38
N LYS A 25 -49.62 -31.08 10.49
CA LYS A 25 -48.23 -30.83 10.90
C LYS A 25 -47.52 -29.88 9.92
N ALA A 26 -47.64 -30.10 8.62
CA ALA A 26 -47.03 -29.25 7.60
C ALA A 26 -47.60 -27.82 7.62
N LEU A 27 -48.93 -27.67 7.75
CA LEU A 27 -49.58 -26.37 7.83
C LEU A 27 -49.24 -25.62 9.11
N THR A 28 -49.14 -26.33 10.24
CA THR A 28 -48.70 -25.76 11.52
C THR A 28 -47.26 -25.23 11.40
N GLN A 29 -46.36 -26.02 10.80
CA GLN A 29 -44.98 -25.59 10.54
C GLN A 29 -44.95 -24.38 9.57
N ALA A 30 -45.76 -24.39 8.52
CA ALA A 30 -45.86 -23.28 7.58
C ALA A 30 -46.38 -22.00 8.26
N ASP A 31 -47.37 -22.11 9.16
CA ASP A 31 -47.91 -20.98 9.90
C ASP A 31 -46.82 -20.30 10.73
N TYR A 32 -46.07 -21.07 11.54
CA TYR A 32 -44.91 -20.57 12.30
C TYR A 32 -43.85 -19.92 11.42
N LEU A 33 -43.57 -20.49 10.24
CA LEU A 33 -42.58 -19.96 9.29
C LEU A 33 -43.08 -18.76 8.46
N SER A 34 -44.40 -18.52 8.43
CA SER A 34 -45.03 -17.45 7.65
C SER A 34 -45.20 -16.14 8.42
N GLN A 35 -44.95 -16.14 9.74
CA GLN A 35 -45.14 -14.95 10.57
C GLN A 35 -44.31 -13.76 10.08
N ARG A 36 -44.90 -12.57 10.24
CA ARG A 36 -44.26 -11.27 9.97
C ARG A 36 -44.20 -10.45 11.25
N TYR A 37 -43.20 -9.60 11.37
CA TYR A 37 -42.83 -8.95 12.63
C TYR A 37 -42.79 -7.43 12.50
N HIS A 38 -43.22 -6.73 13.54
CA HIS A 38 -43.03 -5.28 13.65
C HIS A 38 -41.58 -4.91 13.93
N VAL A 39 -40.85 -5.80 14.61
CA VAL A 39 -39.45 -5.62 14.99
C VAL A 39 -38.69 -6.91 14.71
N VAL A 40 -37.58 -6.82 13.98
CA VAL A 40 -36.66 -7.95 13.72
C VAL A 40 -35.29 -7.55 14.26
N ILE A 41 -34.70 -8.37 15.14
CA ILE A 41 -33.36 -8.11 15.69
C ILE A 41 -32.51 -9.33 15.38
N ALA A 42 -31.33 -9.12 14.79
CA ALA A 42 -30.45 -10.21 14.41
C ALA A 42 -28.97 -9.88 14.60
N ASN A 43 -28.22 -10.91 15.01
CA ASN A 43 -26.78 -11.02 14.83
C ASN A 43 -26.55 -12.16 13.81
N PRO A 44 -26.59 -11.87 12.50
CA PRO A 44 -26.53 -12.91 11.48
C PRO A 44 -25.20 -13.68 11.52
N PRO A 45 -25.16 -14.93 11.05
CA PRO A 45 -23.90 -15.68 10.97
C PRO A 45 -22.94 -15.08 9.93
N TYR A 46 -21.65 -14.99 10.28
CA TYR A 46 -20.60 -14.46 9.41
C TYR A 46 -19.85 -15.61 8.74
N MET A 47 -19.97 -15.73 7.43
CA MET A 47 -19.35 -16.80 6.66
C MET A 47 -19.07 -16.30 5.24
N GLY A 48 -17.85 -15.86 5.00
CA GLY A 48 -17.42 -15.44 3.67
C GLY A 48 -17.48 -16.60 2.66
N GLY A 49 -17.66 -16.28 1.38
CA GLY A 49 -17.89 -17.28 0.32
C GLY A 49 -16.87 -18.44 0.25
N SER A 50 -15.60 -18.20 0.61
CA SER A 50 -14.56 -19.25 0.64
C SER A 50 -14.80 -20.34 1.70
N ASN A 51 -15.59 -20.04 2.72
CA ASN A 51 -15.90 -20.95 3.82
C ASN A 51 -17.23 -21.71 3.60
N MET A 52 -17.92 -21.44 2.49
CA MET A 52 -19.18 -22.10 2.15
C MET A 52 -18.92 -23.38 1.36
N ASN A 53 -19.67 -24.44 1.65
CA ASN A 53 -19.68 -25.61 0.79
C ASN A 53 -20.35 -25.29 -0.57
N GLY A 54 -20.07 -26.11 -1.59
CA GLY A 54 -20.55 -25.87 -2.96
C GLY A 54 -22.06 -25.73 -3.08
N ARG A 55 -22.83 -26.47 -2.27
CA ARG A 55 -24.31 -26.40 -2.27
C ARG A 55 -24.83 -25.07 -1.73
N LEU A 56 -24.32 -24.62 -0.58
CA LEU A 56 -24.70 -23.34 0.02
C LEU A 56 -24.28 -22.17 -0.87
N GLY A 57 -23.05 -22.22 -1.41
CA GLY A 57 -22.54 -21.19 -2.31
C GLY A 57 -23.36 -21.08 -3.60
N ALA A 58 -23.79 -22.20 -4.19
CA ALA A 58 -24.69 -22.19 -5.35
C ALA A 58 -26.06 -21.62 -4.99
N TRP A 59 -26.66 -22.08 -3.90
CA TRP A 59 -27.97 -21.61 -3.46
C TRP A 59 -27.99 -20.09 -3.19
N LEU A 60 -26.95 -19.54 -2.54
CA LEU A 60 -26.84 -18.09 -2.32
C LEU A 60 -26.67 -17.31 -3.63
N LYS A 61 -25.90 -17.84 -4.60
CA LYS A 61 -25.76 -17.21 -5.92
C LYS A 61 -27.10 -17.12 -6.65
N ASP A 62 -27.94 -18.15 -6.50
CA ASP A 62 -29.23 -18.23 -7.18
C ASP A 62 -30.32 -17.40 -6.47
N GLN A 63 -30.39 -17.48 -5.14
CA GLN A 63 -31.47 -16.85 -4.36
C GLN A 63 -31.16 -15.43 -3.89
N TYR A 64 -29.89 -15.10 -3.67
CA TYR A 64 -29.43 -13.80 -3.17
C TYR A 64 -28.28 -13.23 -4.02
N PRO A 65 -28.46 -13.08 -5.35
CA PRO A 65 -27.37 -12.70 -6.26
C PRO A 65 -26.68 -11.38 -5.91
N ASP A 66 -27.38 -10.49 -5.21
CA ASP A 66 -26.92 -9.16 -4.80
C ASP A 66 -26.32 -9.12 -3.38
N ALA A 67 -26.39 -10.23 -2.64
CA ALA A 67 -25.92 -10.36 -1.26
C ALA A 67 -25.20 -11.70 -0.99
N LYS A 68 -24.69 -12.33 -2.05
CA LYS A 68 -24.03 -13.64 -2.04
C LYS A 68 -22.61 -13.66 -1.46
N SER A 69 -22.03 -12.49 -1.21
CA SER A 69 -20.61 -12.34 -0.84
C SER A 69 -20.31 -12.92 0.55
N ASP A 70 -21.27 -12.83 1.47
CA ASP A 70 -21.23 -13.42 2.80
C ASP A 70 -22.64 -13.86 3.22
N LEU A 71 -22.74 -14.77 4.17
CA LEU A 71 -24.02 -15.21 4.70
C LEU A 71 -24.76 -14.08 5.43
N PHE A 72 -24.04 -13.21 6.17
CA PHE A 72 -24.70 -12.12 6.90
C PHE A 72 -25.45 -11.17 5.97
N SER A 73 -24.91 -10.92 4.76
CA SER A 73 -25.54 -10.03 3.78
C SER A 73 -26.84 -10.61 3.24
N ALA A 74 -26.92 -11.93 3.02
CA ALA A 74 -28.16 -12.58 2.63
C ALA A 74 -29.22 -12.50 3.73
N PHE A 75 -28.81 -12.66 4.99
CA PHE A 75 -29.69 -12.49 6.15
C PHE A 75 -30.20 -11.04 6.30
N MET A 76 -29.41 -10.02 5.94
CA MET A 76 -29.90 -8.64 5.90
C MET A 76 -31.11 -8.51 4.97
N ILE A 77 -31.04 -9.07 3.77
CA ILE A 77 -32.18 -9.09 2.82
C ILE A 77 -33.34 -9.90 3.40
N ARG A 78 -33.09 -11.15 3.84
CA ARG A 78 -34.14 -12.03 4.35
C ARG A 78 -34.90 -11.42 5.53
N ASN A 79 -34.21 -10.72 6.42
CA ASN A 79 -34.84 -10.08 7.57
C ASN A 79 -35.81 -8.96 7.17
N THR A 80 -35.57 -8.26 6.04
CA THR A 80 -36.54 -7.28 5.50
C THR A 80 -37.83 -7.92 5.02
N GLU A 81 -37.78 -9.18 4.57
CA GLU A 81 -38.97 -9.94 4.16
C GLU A 81 -39.79 -10.43 5.36
N LEU A 82 -39.15 -10.61 6.51
CA LEU A 82 -39.80 -10.98 7.77
C LEU A 82 -40.45 -9.76 8.44
N ALA A 83 -39.92 -8.56 8.22
CA ALA A 83 -40.47 -7.34 8.79
C ALA A 83 -41.73 -6.87 8.02
N LEU A 84 -42.71 -6.33 8.75
CA LEU A 84 -43.84 -5.61 8.16
C LEU A 84 -43.37 -4.28 7.53
N PRO A 85 -44.13 -3.67 6.60
CA PRO A 85 -43.84 -2.33 6.12
C PRO A 85 -43.71 -1.34 7.27
N ARG A 86 -42.66 -0.50 7.25
CA ARG A 86 -42.27 0.42 8.33
C ARG A 86 -41.85 -0.25 9.66
N GLY A 87 -41.75 -1.58 9.69
CA GLY A 87 -41.18 -2.32 10.81
C GLY A 87 -39.72 -1.94 11.03
N GLN A 88 -39.21 -2.16 12.24
CA GLN A 88 -37.83 -1.81 12.59
C GLN A 88 -36.94 -3.05 12.56
N LEU A 89 -35.76 -2.92 11.96
CA LEU A 89 -34.76 -3.97 11.93
C LEU A 89 -33.52 -3.50 12.69
N GLY A 90 -32.99 -4.33 13.57
CA GLY A 90 -31.73 -4.10 14.28
C GLY A 90 -30.71 -5.17 13.90
N PHE A 91 -29.51 -4.74 13.53
CA PHE A 91 -28.45 -5.62 13.07
C PHE A 91 -27.14 -5.38 13.82
N MET A 92 -26.39 -6.47 14.00
CA MET A 92 -24.97 -6.48 14.30
C MET A 92 -24.27 -7.27 13.19
N THR A 93 -23.37 -6.65 12.44
CA THR A 93 -22.67 -7.28 11.31
C THR A 93 -21.24 -6.77 11.17
N PRO A 94 -20.36 -7.44 10.41
CA PRO A 94 -19.07 -6.89 10.06
C PRO A 94 -19.25 -5.64 9.20
N PHE A 95 -18.56 -4.54 9.46
CA PHE A 95 -18.81 -3.28 8.73
C PHE A 95 -18.30 -3.26 7.29
N VAL A 96 -17.66 -4.33 6.81
CA VAL A 96 -17.08 -4.41 5.45
C VAL A 96 -18.10 -4.08 4.36
N TRP A 97 -19.38 -4.39 4.58
CA TRP A 97 -20.46 -4.09 3.61
C TRP A 97 -20.64 -2.60 3.36
N MET A 98 -20.20 -1.74 4.30
CA MET A 98 -20.29 -0.30 4.18
C MET A 98 -19.37 0.25 3.08
N PHE A 99 -18.32 -0.47 2.68
CA PHE A 99 -17.27 0.09 1.82
C PHE A 99 -16.96 -0.79 0.61
N ILE A 100 -16.66 -2.07 0.83
CA ILE A 100 -16.02 -2.87 -0.22
C ILE A 100 -16.97 -3.18 -1.39
N SER A 101 -16.42 -3.23 -2.59
CA SER A 101 -17.19 -3.35 -3.85
C SER A 101 -18.03 -4.62 -3.95
N SER A 102 -17.63 -5.72 -3.28
CA SER A 102 -18.42 -6.96 -3.27
C SER A 102 -19.79 -6.82 -2.59
N TYR A 103 -20.06 -5.73 -1.85
CA TYR A 103 -21.35 -5.42 -1.24
C TYR A 103 -22.03 -4.18 -1.84
N GLU A 104 -21.55 -3.67 -2.97
CA GLU A 104 -22.12 -2.49 -3.64
C GLU A 104 -23.62 -2.67 -3.92
N LYS A 105 -24.00 -3.82 -4.48
CA LYS A 105 -25.41 -4.14 -4.75
C LYS A 105 -26.28 -4.22 -3.48
N LEU A 106 -25.72 -4.73 -2.38
CA LEU A 106 -26.40 -4.72 -1.09
C LEU A 106 -26.63 -3.29 -0.59
N ARG A 107 -25.65 -2.40 -0.75
CA ARG A 107 -25.80 -0.98 -0.38
C ARG A 107 -26.89 -0.30 -1.21
N HIS A 108 -26.95 -0.56 -2.51
CA HIS A 108 -28.06 -0.12 -3.36
C HIS A 108 -29.41 -0.60 -2.83
N PHE A 109 -29.54 -1.90 -2.56
CA PHE A 109 -30.77 -2.46 -1.98
C PHE A 109 -31.17 -1.75 -0.68
N VAL A 110 -30.22 -1.57 0.24
CA VAL A 110 -30.46 -0.90 1.53
C VAL A 110 -30.91 0.54 1.30
N LEU A 111 -30.23 1.31 0.46
CA LEU A 111 -30.50 2.76 0.30
C LEU A 111 -31.64 3.09 -0.67
N GLU A 112 -32.15 2.12 -1.42
CA GLU A 112 -33.29 2.29 -2.34
C GLU A 112 -34.60 1.78 -1.75
N ARG A 113 -34.54 0.77 -0.87
CA ARG A 113 -35.73 0.11 -0.33
C ARG A 113 -35.92 0.33 1.17
N GLN A 114 -34.84 0.63 1.90
CA GLN A 114 -34.82 0.72 3.35
C GLN A 114 -34.28 2.08 3.81
N THR A 115 -34.60 2.46 5.04
CA THR A 115 -34.05 3.69 5.63
C THR A 115 -33.10 3.34 6.75
N ILE A 116 -31.80 3.67 6.61
CA ILE A 116 -30.87 3.60 7.73
C ILE A 116 -31.27 4.65 8.76
N THR A 117 -31.79 4.22 9.89
CA THR A 117 -32.25 5.13 10.94
C THR A 117 -31.13 5.52 11.90
N SER A 118 -30.27 4.56 12.24
CA SER A 118 -29.05 4.80 13.02
C SER A 118 -27.95 3.79 12.69
N LEU A 119 -26.68 4.18 12.88
CA LEU A 119 -25.53 3.30 12.73
C LEU A 119 -24.42 3.70 13.71
N ILE A 120 -23.84 2.72 14.38
CA ILE A 120 -22.65 2.86 15.21
C ILE A 120 -21.56 2.01 14.57
N GLN A 121 -20.50 2.67 14.13
CA GLN A 121 -19.30 2.02 13.62
C GLN A 121 -18.27 1.91 14.74
N LEU A 122 -18.02 0.69 15.21
CA LEU A 122 -17.07 0.45 16.28
C LEU A 122 -15.63 0.48 15.77
N GLU A 123 -14.68 0.68 16.69
CA GLU A 123 -13.26 0.42 16.43
C GLU A 123 -13.00 -1.07 16.19
N TYR A 124 -11.90 -1.42 15.52
CA TYR A 124 -11.55 -2.81 15.19
C TYR A 124 -11.47 -3.72 16.43
N SER A 125 -11.06 -3.18 17.59
CA SER A 125 -11.05 -3.87 18.89
C SER A 125 -12.18 -3.41 19.81
N GLY A 126 -13.31 -2.97 19.23
CA GLY A 126 -14.46 -2.45 19.95
C GLY A 126 -15.26 -3.51 20.73
N PHE A 127 -15.01 -4.80 20.47
CA PHE A 127 -15.57 -5.92 21.23
C PHE A 127 -14.45 -6.82 21.75
N ASP A 128 -14.51 -7.15 23.04
CA ASP A 128 -13.57 -8.08 23.67
C ASP A 128 -13.79 -9.50 23.11
N GLY A 129 -12.72 -10.18 22.71
CA GLY A 129 -12.77 -11.53 22.15
C GLY A 129 -13.19 -11.66 20.68
N ALA A 130 -13.46 -10.55 19.96
CA ALA A 130 -13.73 -10.57 18.52
C ALA A 130 -12.69 -9.73 17.76
N THR A 131 -12.00 -10.35 16.80
CA THR A 131 -11.03 -9.68 15.91
C THR A 131 -11.66 -9.11 14.64
N VAL A 132 -12.99 -9.19 14.53
CA VAL A 132 -13.73 -8.77 13.34
C VAL A 132 -14.22 -7.34 13.53
N PRO A 133 -14.00 -6.43 12.55
CA PRO A 133 -14.56 -5.09 12.57
C PRO A 133 -16.09 -5.10 12.47
N ILE A 134 -16.79 -4.63 13.50
CA ILE A 134 -18.27 -4.73 13.61
C ILE A 134 -18.92 -3.35 13.61
N CYS A 135 -20.13 -3.26 13.03
CA CYS A 135 -21.06 -2.17 13.27
C CYS A 135 -22.39 -2.69 13.80
N THR A 136 -23.14 -1.79 14.45
CA THR A 136 -24.53 -2.02 14.83
C THR A 136 -25.39 -0.95 14.19
N PHE A 137 -26.51 -1.31 13.59
CA PHE A 137 -27.34 -0.33 12.88
C PHE A 137 -28.80 -0.74 12.89
N THR A 138 -29.66 0.24 12.65
CA THR A 138 -31.10 0.05 12.54
C THR A 138 -31.60 0.48 11.18
N LEU A 139 -32.53 -0.30 10.61
CA LEU A 139 -33.26 0.02 9.40
C LEU A 139 -34.75 0.17 9.70
N GLU A 140 -35.42 1.13 9.09
CA GLU A 140 -36.87 1.11 8.93
C GLU A 140 -37.20 0.39 7.62
N ASN A 141 -38.18 -0.53 7.66
CA ASN A 141 -38.61 -1.35 6.52
C ASN A 141 -39.47 -0.57 5.51
N SER A 142 -38.99 0.61 5.12
CA SER A 142 -39.56 1.51 4.14
C SER A 142 -38.53 2.55 3.75
N GLN A 143 -38.69 3.08 2.54
CA GLN A 143 -37.79 4.09 2.00
C GLN A 143 -38.23 5.52 2.38
N ARG A 144 -37.29 6.30 2.92
CA ARG A 144 -37.44 7.74 3.22
C ARG A 144 -36.20 8.50 2.77
N PHE A 145 -36.24 9.05 1.56
CA PHE A 145 -35.07 9.69 0.92
C PHE A 145 -34.50 10.87 1.73
N ASP A 146 -35.37 11.71 2.30
CA ASP A 146 -34.96 12.91 3.05
C ASP A 146 -34.66 12.63 4.53
N PHE A 147 -34.72 11.37 4.96
CA PHE A 147 -34.44 11.03 6.34
C PHE A 147 -32.95 11.20 6.64
N LYS A 148 -32.64 12.02 7.63
CA LYS A 148 -31.27 12.21 8.13
C LYS A 148 -30.97 11.18 9.22
N GLY A 149 -30.34 10.07 8.83
CA GLY A 149 -29.86 9.02 9.73
C GLY A 149 -28.89 9.56 10.78
N GLY A 150 -28.85 8.92 11.96
CA GLY A 150 -27.87 9.24 13.01
C GLY A 150 -26.70 8.27 12.97
N TYR A 151 -25.49 8.77 12.76
CA TYR A 151 -24.29 7.93 12.62
C TYR A 151 -23.25 8.28 13.69
N ILE A 152 -22.66 7.27 14.32
CA ILE A 152 -21.63 7.43 15.36
C ILE A 152 -20.37 6.70 14.89
N ARG A 153 -19.25 7.43 14.77
CA ARG A 153 -17.96 6.88 14.35
C ARG A 153 -17.03 6.72 15.54
N LEU A 154 -16.73 5.50 15.95
CA LEU A 154 -15.88 5.24 17.12
C LEU A 154 -14.48 4.74 16.80
N THR A 155 -14.09 4.74 15.52
CA THR A 155 -12.81 4.19 15.04
C THR A 155 -11.58 4.77 15.72
N ASP A 156 -11.67 5.99 16.25
CA ASP A 156 -10.53 6.71 16.84
C ASP A 156 -10.44 6.47 18.36
N PHE A 157 -11.45 5.83 18.97
CA PHE A 157 -11.46 5.45 20.37
C PHE A 157 -11.04 3.99 20.49
N LYS A 158 -9.79 3.72 20.83
CA LYS A 158 -9.28 2.34 20.92
C LYS A 158 -9.90 1.59 22.10
N GLY A 159 -10.15 0.30 21.90
CA GLY A 159 -10.50 -0.66 22.93
C GLY A 159 -11.97 -0.68 23.35
N ALA A 160 -12.47 -1.88 23.67
CA ALA A 160 -13.88 -2.13 23.96
C ALA A 160 -14.47 -1.25 25.08
N LYS A 161 -13.68 -0.94 26.11
CA LYS A 161 -14.13 -0.13 27.27
C LYS A 161 -14.46 1.33 26.90
N SER A 162 -13.89 1.86 25.82
CA SER A 162 -14.12 3.25 25.40
C SER A 162 -15.37 3.41 24.54
N GLN A 163 -15.82 2.34 23.85
CA GLN A 163 -16.91 2.40 22.86
C GLN A 163 -18.23 2.87 23.48
N ALA A 164 -18.74 2.14 24.48
CA ALA A 164 -20.07 2.41 25.05
C ALA A 164 -20.19 3.81 25.70
N PRO A 165 -19.22 4.28 26.53
CA PRO A 165 -19.25 5.65 27.05
C PRO A 165 -19.28 6.70 25.94
N LYS A 166 -18.48 6.53 24.87
CA LYS A 166 -18.43 7.48 23.74
C LYS A 166 -19.69 7.49 22.88
N THR A 167 -20.36 6.35 22.76
CA THR A 167 -21.71 6.27 22.17
C THR A 167 -22.71 7.09 22.99
N ILE A 168 -22.74 6.90 24.31
CA ILE A 168 -23.67 7.62 25.19
C ILE A 168 -23.40 9.13 25.15
N GLU A 169 -22.13 9.52 25.12
CA GLU A 169 -21.71 10.91 24.95
C GLU A 169 -22.26 11.51 23.64
N ALA A 170 -22.09 10.83 22.50
CA ALA A 170 -22.62 11.28 21.21
C ALA A 170 -24.15 11.40 21.18
N ILE A 171 -24.86 10.49 21.87
CA ILE A 171 -26.33 10.54 21.96
C ILE A 171 -26.79 11.78 22.75
N LYS A 172 -26.07 12.14 23.82
CA LYS A 172 -26.37 13.30 24.67
C LYS A 172 -25.90 14.62 24.06
N ASN A 173 -24.73 14.63 23.43
CA ASN A 173 -24.11 15.77 22.78
C ASN A 173 -23.81 15.45 21.31
N LYS A 174 -24.68 15.92 20.43
CA LYS A 174 -24.56 15.69 18.98
C LYS A 174 -23.44 16.49 18.31
N GLU A 175 -22.88 17.49 19.00
CA GLU A 175 -21.78 18.32 18.53
C GLU A 175 -20.41 17.80 19.02
N CYS A 176 -20.33 16.54 19.45
CA CYS A 176 -19.11 15.95 19.99
C CYS A 176 -17.99 15.74 18.93
N GLY A 177 -18.31 15.88 17.64
CA GLY A 177 -17.35 15.70 16.54
C GLY A 177 -17.24 14.28 15.99
N TRP A 178 -17.90 13.29 16.61
CA TRP A 178 -18.00 11.91 16.11
C TRP A 178 -19.44 11.43 15.91
N PHE A 179 -20.41 12.35 15.97
CA PHE A 179 -21.80 12.14 15.60
C PHE A 179 -22.09 12.87 14.28
N TYR A 180 -22.76 12.20 13.35
CA TYR A 180 -23.00 12.71 12.00
C TYR A 180 -24.45 12.48 11.59
N ARG A 181 -24.89 13.30 10.62
CA ARG A 181 -26.19 13.18 9.96
C ARG A 181 -26.03 13.29 8.46
N THR A 182 -26.52 12.28 7.74
CA THR A 182 -26.55 12.27 6.28
C THR A 182 -27.85 11.64 5.78
N THR A 183 -28.22 11.94 4.54
CA THR A 183 -29.35 11.29 3.86
C THR A 183 -28.88 10.10 3.02
N ALA A 184 -29.82 9.25 2.60
CA ALA A 184 -29.52 8.19 1.63
C ALA A 184 -29.12 8.79 0.26
N SER A 185 -29.71 9.92 -0.12
CA SER A 185 -29.38 10.65 -1.36
C SER A 185 -27.93 11.14 -1.36
N ASP A 186 -27.46 11.67 -0.23
CA ASP A 186 -26.07 12.10 -0.07
C ASP A 186 -25.07 10.95 -0.25
N LEU A 187 -25.35 9.80 0.38
CA LEU A 187 -24.50 8.61 0.26
C LEU A 187 -24.41 8.08 -1.18
N LYS A 188 -25.50 8.18 -1.95
CA LYS A 188 -25.56 7.79 -3.36
C LYS A 188 -24.74 8.67 -4.31
N ARG A 189 -24.28 9.83 -3.86
CA ARG A 189 -23.41 10.70 -4.67
C ARG A 189 -21.99 10.13 -4.80
N ILE A 190 -21.58 9.25 -3.88
CA ILE A 190 -20.26 8.64 -3.89
C ILE A 190 -20.28 7.40 -4.81
N PRO A 191 -19.35 7.25 -5.78
CA PRO A 191 -19.27 6.07 -6.62
C PRO A 191 -19.19 4.77 -5.82
N GLY A 192 -20.00 3.76 -6.20
CA GLY A 192 -20.15 2.50 -5.47
C GLY A 192 -20.94 2.62 -4.16
N THR A 193 -21.48 3.81 -3.86
CA THR A 193 -22.34 4.13 -2.72
C THR A 193 -21.80 3.65 -1.36
N PRO A 194 -20.53 3.87 -0.98
CA PRO A 194 -20.05 3.56 0.37
C PRO A 194 -20.83 4.35 1.44
N ILE A 195 -21.02 3.76 2.62
CA ILE A 195 -21.70 4.39 3.77
C ILE A 195 -20.70 5.30 4.53
N ALA A 196 -20.07 6.23 3.80
CA ALA A 196 -19.07 7.17 4.30
C ALA A 196 -19.73 8.46 4.82
N TYR A 197 -20.57 8.33 5.85
CA TYR A 197 -21.44 9.39 6.38
C TYR A 197 -20.72 10.61 6.97
N TRP A 198 -19.41 10.52 7.21
CA TRP A 198 -18.59 11.62 7.73
C TRP A 198 -18.05 12.52 6.63
N LEU A 199 -18.11 12.07 5.36
CA LEU A 199 -17.48 12.77 4.26
C LEU A 199 -18.25 14.05 3.93
N LYS A 200 -17.52 15.16 3.85
CA LYS A 200 -18.05 16.47 3.43
C LYS A 200 -17.77 16.69 1.94
N SER A 201 -18.34 17.76 1.38
CA SER A 201 -18.11 18.18 -0.01
C SER A 201 -18.44 17.10 -1.07
N LEU A 202 -19.52 16.35 -0.84
CA LEU A 202 -20.01 15.29 -1.74
C LEU A 202 -20.27 15.77 -3.19
N HIS A 203 -20.54 17.06 -3.37
CA HIS A 203 -20.70 17.70 -4.69
C HIS A 203 -19.48 17.56 -5.59
N LEU A 204 -18.31 17.26 -5.04
CA LEU A 204 -17.10 17.03 -5.83
C LEU A 204 -17.17 15.72 -6.63
N PHE A 205 -17.97 14.74 -6.20
CA PHE A 205 -18.24 13.51 -6.97
C PHE A 205 -19.21 13.71 -8.13
N GLU A 206 -19.89 14.87 -8.22
CA GLU A 206 -20.72 15.23 -9.37
C GLU A 206 -19.91 15.88 -10.50
N LYS A 207 -18.63 16.20 -10.23
CA LYS A 207 -17.66 16.62 -11.24
C LYS A 207 -17.09 15.37 -11.95
N ALA A 208 -16.05 15.59 -12.75
CA ALA A 208 -15.29 14.49 -13.35
C ALA A 208 -14.55 13.66 -12.30
N THR A 209 -14.27 12.41 -12.67
CA THR A 209 -13.45 11.48 -11.90
C THR A 209 -12.16 11.18 -12.65
N LEU A 210 -11.17 10.57 -11.99
CA LEU A 210 -9.94 10.13 -12.68
C LEU A 210 -10.21 9.18 -13.86
N LYS A 211 -11.33 8.45 -13.87
CA LYS A 211 -11.75 7.61 -14.99
C LYS A 211 -11.95 8.38 -16.30
N ASP A 212 -12.26 9.67 -16.21
CA ASP A 212 -12.45 10.53 -17.39
C ASP A 212 -11.10 10.92 -18.04
N PHE A 213 -10.00 10.81 -17.29
CA PHE A 213 -8.66 11.22 -17.73
C PHE A 213 -7.66 10.06 -17.83
N CYS A 214 -7.97 8.93 -17.20
CA CYS A 214 -7.09 7.78 -17.10
C CYS A 214 -7.81 6.46 -17.39
N ILE A 215 -7.06 5.51 -17.93
CA ILE A 215 -7.47 4.14 -18.19
C ILE A 215 -6.63 3.15 -17.40
N SER A 216 -7.24 2.02 -17.04
CA SER A 216 -6.52 0.92 -16.39
C SER A 216 -5.56 0.25 -17.38
N GLY A 217 -4.31 0.01 -16.93
CA GLY A 217 -3.35 -0.85 -17.62
C GLY A 217 -3.73 -2.33 -17.65
N GLY A 218 -4.73 -2.75 -16.86
CA GLY A 218 -5.00 -4.14 -16.59
C GLY A 218 -3.98 -4.73 -15.61
N ARG A 219 -3.75 -6.04 -15.69
CA ARG A 219 -2.82 -6.76 -14.81
C ARG A 219 -1.88 -7.60 -15.66
N ASN A 220 -0.59 -7.56 -15.34
CA ASN A 220 0.34 -8.59 -15.82
C ASN A 220 0.53 -9.65 -14.72
N LYS A 221 0.41 -10.92 -15.07
CA LYS A 221 0.68 -12.06 -14.18
C LYS A 221 1.63 -13.01 -14.89
N THR A 222 2.74 -13.32 -14.23
CA THR A 222 3.70 -14.30 -14.73
C THR A 222 3.23 -15.74 -14.55
N HIS A 223 2.29 -15.96 -13.62
CA HIS A 223 1.81 -17.27 -13.15
C HIS A 223 2.86 -18.18 -12.49
N ASP A 224 4.13 -17.75 -12.48
CA ASP A 224 5.24 -18.38 -11.76
C ASP A 224 6.33 -17.33 -11.44
N ASN A 225 6.14 -16.59 -10.35
CA ASN A 225 7.08 -15.53 -9.94
C ASN A 225 8.50 -16.08 -9.70
N ASN A 226 8.63 -17.30 -9.15
CA ASN A 226 9.92 -17.91 -8.85
C ASN A 226 10.73 -18.19 -10.12
N LYS A 227 10.07 -18.48 -11.24
CA LYS A 227 10.73 -18.68 -12.53
C LYS A 227 11.04 -17.38 -13.25
N TYR A 228 10.12 -16.43 -13.22
CA TYR A 228 10.10 -15.30 -14.16
C TYR A 228 10.47 -13.94 -13.58
N ILE A 229 10.63 -13.82 -12.27
CA ILE A 229 11.01 -12.56 -11.60
C ILE A 229 12.37 -12.75 -10.93
N ARG A 230 13.26 -11.77 -11.09
CA ARG A 230 14.59 -11.73 -10.49
C ARG A 230 14.87 -10.35 -9.93
N LEU A 231 15.70 -10.27 -8.91
CA LEU A 231 16.32 -9.01 -8.53
C LEU A 231 17.39 -8.67 -9.57
N PHE A 232 17.65 -7.38 -9.83
CA PHE A 232 18.52 -7.01 -10.95
C PHE A 232 19.97 -7.52 -10.79
N TRP A 233 20.41 -7.79 -9.56
CA TRP A 233 21.73 -8.36 -9.29
C TRP A 233 21.81 -9.88 -9.44
N GLU A 234 20.70 -10.56 -9.74
CA GLU A 234 20.67 -12.02 -9.95
C GLU A 234 20.87 -12.43 -11.42
N VAL A 235 20.83 -11.45 -12.34
CA VAL A 235 20.86 -11.70 -13.79
C VAL A 235 21.73 -10.67 -14.50
N ASN A 236 22.16 -11.01 -15.72
CA ASN A 236 22.82 -10.04 -16.59
C ASN A 236 21.79 -9.05 -17.13
N PHE A 237 21.81 -7.82 -16.61
CA PHE A 237 20.88 -6.76 -17.02
C PHE A 237 21.08 -6.28 -18.47
N SER A 238 22.23 -6.60 -19.10
CA SER A 238 22.43 -6.32 -20.53
C SER A 238 21.69 -7.30 -21.44
N ASP A 239 21.16 -8.41 -20.89
CA ASP A 239 20.29 -9.31 -21.64
C ASP A 239 18.90 -8.65 -21.81
N PRO A 240 18.47 -8.32 -23.05
CA PRO A 240 17.19 -7.66 -23.31
C PRO A 240 15.98 -8.52 -22.92
N ARG A 241 16.19 -9.79 -22.57
CA ARG A 241 15.20 -10.65 -21.92
C ARG A 241 14.68 -10.04 -20.62
N TRP A 242 15.51 -9.38 -19.82
CA TRP A 242 15.12 -8.88 -18.50
C TRP A 242 14.72 -7.41 -18.56
N VAL A 243 13.49 -7.11 -18.14
CA VAL A 243 12.93 -5.76 -18.16
C VAL A 243 12.51 -5.36 -16.76
N VAL A 244 12.70 -4.08 -16.38
CA VAL A 244 12.27 -3.54 -15.08
C VAL A 244 10.82 -3.88 -14.80
N TYR A 245 10.49 -4.31 -13.59
CA TYR A 245 9.15 -4.78 -13.23
C TYR A 245 8.61 -4.06 -12.00
N ALA A 246 7.69 -3.13 -12.21
CA ALA A 246 6.93 -2.47 -11.16
C ALA A 246 5.98 -3.48 -10.49
N ASN A 247 6.46 -4.11 -9.42
CA ASN A 247 5.77 -5.18 -8.71
C ASN A 247 5.31 -4.75 -7.31
N GLY A 248 4.86 -3.50 -7.17
CA GLY A 248 4.54 -2.90 -5.88
C GLY A 248 5.80 -2.37 -5.18
N GLY A 249 6.06 -2.85 -3.97
CA GLY A 249 7.19 -2.43 -3.13
C GLY A 249 6.79 -1.53 -1.96
N ASP A 250 7.81 -1.06 -1.23
CA ASP A 250 7.64 -0.28 0.00
C ASP A 250 6.97 1.08 -0.23
N PHE A 251 6.54 1.69 0.87
CA PHE A 251 5.96 3.04 0.90
C PHE A 251 6.98 4.06 0.40
N ARG A 252 6.87 4.47 -0.86
CA ARG A 252 7.73 5.48 -1.48
C ARG A 252 6.98 6.26 -2.55
N LYS A 253 6.96 7.58 -2.44
CA LYS A 253 6.30 8.48 -3.39
C LYS A 253 7.18 8.73 -4.63
N TYR A 254 6.53 9.12 -5.72
CA TYR A 254 7.09 9.69 -6.95
C TYR A 254 8.02 8.81 -7.79
N PHE A 255 9.07 8.21 -7.23
CA PHE A 255 10.05 7.42 -7.97
C PHE A 255 10.68 6.32 -7.10
N GLY A 256 11.10 5.20 -7.68
CA GLY A 256 11.84 4.12 -7.01
C GLY A 256 11.11 2.77 -6.98
N ASN A 257 11.59 1.85 -6.15
CA ASN A 257 11.16 0.43 -6.11
C ASN A 257 11.35 -0.31 -7.45
N GLU A 258 12.45 -0.02 -8.13
CA GLU A 258 12.82 -0.63 -9.41
C GLU A 258 14.00 -1.61 -9.24
N ASP A 259 13.90 -2.48 -8.24
CA ASP A 259 14.91 -3.51 -7.93
C ASP A 259 14.59 -4.88 -8.55
N GLN A 260 13.36 -5.07 -9.05
CA GLN A 260 12.91 -6.31 -9.69
C GLN A 260 12.87 -6.20 -11.21
N LEU A 261 13.19 -7.32 -11.87
CA LEU A 261 13.13 -7.54 -13.30
C LEU A 261 12.19 -8.71 -13.60
N VAL A 262 11.53 -8.67 -14.77
CA VAL A 262 10.72 -9.76 -15.30
C VAL A 262 11.30 -10.25 -16.62
N ASP A 263 11.24 -11.56 -16.82
CA ASP A 263 11.53 -12.19 -18.10
C ASP A 263 10.48 -11.77 -19.13
N TRP A 264 10.92 -11.03 -20.13
CA TRP A 264 10.13 -10.50 -21.22
C TRP A 264 10.53 -11.11 -22.57
N SER A 265 11.07 -12.33 -22.58
CA SER A 265 11.26 -13.10 -23.81
C SER A 265 9.93 -13.47 -24.49
N ASP A 266 9.96 -13.81 -25.78
CA ASP A 266 8.79 -14.28 -26.52
C ASP A 266 8.15 -15.54 -25.88
N ASP A 267 8.98 -16.48 -25.44
CA ASP A 267 8.52 -17.70 -24.76
C ASP A 267 7.82 -17.39 -23.43
N ALA A 268 8.38 -16.47 -22.63
CA ALA A 268 7.75 -16.03 -21.38
C ALA A 268 6.42 -15.32 -21.62
N ARG A 269 6.36 -14.40 -22.60
CA ARG A 269 5.12 -13.72 -22.98
C ARG A 269 4.05 -14.69 -23.47
N THR A 270 4.43 -15.69 -24.27
CA THR A 270 3.53 -16.75 -24.75
C THR A 270 2.98 -17.56 -23.57
N TYR A 271 3.82 -17.88 -22.57
CA TYR A 271 3.37 -18.54 -21.36
C TYR A 271 2.38 -17.69 -20.55
N TYR A 272 2.65 -16.40 -20.36
CA TYR A 272 1.73 -15.49 -19.66
C TYR A 272 0.39 -15.41 -20.38
N ASP A 273 0.40 -15.23 -21.70
CA ASP A 273 -0.80 -15.10 -22.52
C ASP A 273 -1.66 -16.37 -22.47
N SER A 274 -1.04 -17.54 -22.55
CA SER A 274 -1.74 -18.83 -22.45
C SER A 274 -2.50 -19.05 -21.13
N HIS A 275 -2.15 -18.29 -20.09
CA HIS A 275 -2.83 -18.28 -18.79
C HIS A 275 -3.69 -17.02 -18.55
N GLY A 276 -3.84 -16.16 -19.55
CA GLY A 276 -4.58 -14.89 -19.46
C GLY A 276 -3.87 -13.84 -18.59
N GLY A 277 -2.55 -13.94 -18.46
CA GLY A 277 -1.71 -13.10 -17.62
C GLY A 277 -1.01 -11.96 -18.36
N LEU A 278 -0.97 -11.97 -19.70
CA LEU A 278 -0.23 -10.96 -20.47
C LEU A 278 -0.98 -9.62 -20.54
N SER A 279 -0.29 -8.52 -20.21
CA SER A 279 -0.84 -7.17 -20.32
C SER A 279 -1.07 -6.75 -21.78
N ASN A 280 -2.02 -5.82 -22.00
CA ASN A 280 -2.34 -5.34 -23.34
C ASN A 280 -1.16 -4.57 -23.96
N GLN A 281 -0.79 -4.96 -25.18
CA GLN A 281 0.36 -4.43 -25.93
C GLN A 281 0.35 -2.90 -26.10
N LYS A 282 -0.84 -2.27 -26.13
CA LYS A 282 -0.94 -0.80 -26.28
C LYS A 282 -0.26 -0.02 -25.15
N PHE A 283 -0.04 -0.65 -24.00
CA PHE A 283 0.59 -0.06 -22.82
C PHE A 283 2.09 -0.35 -22.72
N TRP A 284 2.62 -1.21 -23.57
CA TRP A 284 4.05 -1.52 -23.57
C TRP A 284 4.84 -0.30 -24.03
N GLY A 285 5.96 0.00 -23.38
CA GLY A 285 6.75 1.18 -23.72
C GLY A 285 6.11 2.51 -23.31
N LYS A 286 5.00 2.50 -22.54
CA LYS A 286 4.30 3.73 -22.12
C LYS A 286 4.60 4.09 -20.68
N THR A 287 4.69 5.38 -20.40
CA THR A 287 4.82 5.92 -19.05
C THR A 287 3.45 5.91 -18.37
N GLY A 288 3.39 5.63 -17.08
CA GLY A 288 2.13 5.57 -16.32
C GLY A 288 2.33 5.87 -14.85
N ILE A 289 1.29 5.63 -14.05
CA ILE A 289 1.34 5.79 -12.59
C ILE A 289 1.04 4.44 -11.94
N THR A 290 1.95 3.98 -11.09
CA THR A 290 1.88 2.68 -10.40
C THR A 290 1.94 2.84 -8.87
N TRP A 291 1.38 1.88 -8.14
CA TRP A 291 1.40 1.84 -6.69
C TRP A 291 1.38 0.39 -6.19
N GLY A 292 1.73 0.17 -4.93
CA GLY A 292 1.55 -1.14 -4.29
C GLY A 292 0.07 -1.38 -3.97
N ILE A 293 -0.50 -2.50 -4.41
CA ILE A 293 -1.93 -2.80 -4.18
C ILE A 293 -2.27 -2.92 -2.69
N ILE A 294 -1.35 -3.45 -1.88
CA ILE A 294 -1.50 -3.63 -0.43
C ILE A 294 -0.62 -2.61 0.28
N THR A 295 -1.21 -1.83 1.19
CA THR A 295 -0.46 -0.98 2.12
C THR A 295 -1.16 -0.92 3.47
N SER A 296 -0.38 -0.97 4.55
CA SER A 296 -0.83 -0.65 5.91
C SER A 296 -0.51 0.79 6.33
N ALA A 297 0.23 1.51 5.48
CA ALA A 297 0.53 2.93 5.62
C ALA A 297 -0.42 3.75 4.72
N ILE A 298 -0.03 4.99 4.43
CA ILE A 298 -0.68 5.83 3.43
C ILE A 298 -0.38 5.28 2.03
N ASN A 299 -1.28 5.50 1.08
CA ASN A 299 -1.05 5.15 -0.31
C ASN A 299 0.09 6.01 -0.90
N SER A 300 1.05 5.36 -1.57
CA SER A 300 2.11 6.04 -2.32
C SER A 300 2.06 5.67 -3.78
N PHE A 301 2.08 6.67 -4.65
CA PHE A 301 2.05 6.51 -6.10
C PHE A 301 3.36 6.97 -6.72
N ARG A 302 3.82 6.24 -7.74
CA ARG A 302 5.10 6.46 -8.42
C ARG A 302 4.94 6.52 -9.92
N LEU A 303 5.88 7.20 -10.57
CA LEU A 303 6.07 7.16 -12.00
C LEU A 303 6.49 5.75 -12.43
N LYS A 304 5.71 5.14 -13.32
CA LYS A 304 6.11 3.95 -14.06
C LYS A 304 6.80 4.41 -15.33
N ARG A 305 8.09 4.13 -15.50
CA ARG A 305 8.87 4.53 -16.68
C ARG A 305 8.51 3.72 -17.93
N ASN A 306 8.79 4.27 -19.11
CA ASN A 306 8.49 3.62 -20.39
C ASN A 306 9.17 2.25 -20.55
N ASN A 307 10.39 2.08 -20.02
CA ASN A 307 11.19 0.86 -20.04
C ASN A 307 10.81 -0.18 -18.97
N ALA A 308 9.76 0.06 -18.18
CA ALA A 308 9.28 -0.89 -17.19
C ALA A 308 8.04 -1.67 -17.67
N GLN A 309 7.82 -2.85 -17.12
CA GLN A 309 6.54 -3.56 -17.09
C GLN A 309 5.95 -3.46 -15.68
N TYR A 310 4.71 -3.89 -15.48
CA TYR A 310 4.02 -3.77 -14.19
C TYR A 310 3.24 -5.03 -13.86
N SER A 311 3.15 -5.38 -12.58
CA SER A 311 2.53 -6.61 -12.12
C SER A 311 1.10 -6.42 -11.63
N SER A 312 0.43 -7.52 -11.29
CA SER A 312 -0.82 -7.47 -10.54
C SER A 312 -0.70 -6.90 -9.11
N GLY A 313 0.50 -6.97 -8.52
CA GLY A 313 0.86 -6.35 -7.23
C GLY A 313 1.25 -4.88 -7.35
N GLY A 314 1.61 -4.43 -8.57
CA GLY A 314 1.81 -3.04 -8.96
C GLY A 314 0.76 -2.53 -9.95
N PRO A 315 -0.54 -2.39 -9.57
CA PRO A 315 -1.54 -1.84 -10.46
C PRO A 315 -1.09 -0.53 -11.07
N THR A 316 -1.46 -0.30 -12.33
CA THR A 316 -0.98 0.85 -13.09
C THR A 316 -2.14 1.48 -13.87
N ILE A 317 -2.19 2.81 -13.86
CA ILE A 317 -3.07 3.61 -14.72
C ILE A 317 -2.24 4.40 -15.72
N PHE A 318 -2.86 4.69 -16.86
CA PHE A 318 -2.28 5.49 -17.93
C PHE A 318 -3.21 6.67 -18.21
N SER A 319 -2.65 7.83 -18.51
CA SER A 319 -3.45 8.92 -19.06
C SER A 319 -4.06 8.50 -20.39
N ASN A 320 -5.15 9.15 -20.82
CA ASN A 320 -5.77 8.88 -22.11
C ASN A 320 -4.80 9.11 -23.29
N GLU A 321 -3.85 10.04 -23.14
CA GLU A 321 -2.81 10.35 -24.13
C GLU A 321 -1.64 9.36 -24.10
N LEU A 322 -1.62 8.43 -23.13
CA LEU A 322 -0.52 7.48 -22.91
C LEU A 322 0.84 8.16 -22.68
N ASP A 323 0.82 9.35 -22.09
CA ASP A 323 1.98 10.11 -21.63
C ASP A 323 1.85 10.47 -20.13
N VAL A 324 2.93 10.96 -19.53
CA VAL A 324 2.96 11.33 -18.12
C VAL A 324 2.05 12.52 -17.80
N ASP A 325 1.12 12.33 -16.86
CA ASP A 325 0.37 13.44 -16.26
C ASP A 325 0.90 13.70 -14.83
N TYR A 326 1.80 14.67 -14.74
CA TYR A 326 2.39 15.11 -13.48
C TYR A 326 1.35 15.69 -12.52
N THR A 327 0.30 16.35 -13.01
CA THR A 327 -0.72 16.90 -12.09
C THR A 327 -1.50 15.75 -11.41
N ILE A 328 -1.81 14.68 -12.15
CA ILE A 328 -2.49 13.50 -11.60
C ILE A 328 -1.59 12.75 -10.60
N LEU A 329 -0.31 12.55 -10.92
CA LEU A 329 0.62 11.90 -9.98
C LEU A 329 0.80 12.72 -8.69
N SER A 330 0.79 14.05 -8.78
CA SER A 330 0.81 14.93 -7.61
C SER A 330 -0.48 14.83 -6.80
N TYR A 331 -1.64 14.88 -7.48
CA TYR A 331 -2.96 14.70 -6.84
C TYR A 331 -3.05 13.39 -6.06
N LEU A 332 -2.61 12.27 -6.65
CA LEU A 332 -2.68 10.95 -6.02
C LEU A 332 -1.82 10.82 -4.75
N ASN A 333 -0.74 11.60 -4.63
CA ASN A 333 0.10 11.66 -3.43
C ASN A 333 -0.30 12.80 -2.47
N SER A 334 -1.38 13.54 -2.76
CA SER A 334 -1.88 14.63 -1.92
C SER A 334 -2.82 14.10 -0.81
N PRO A 335 -3.04 14.87 0.28
CA PRO A 335 -3.99 14.51 1.33
C PRO A 335 -5.43 14.41 0.82
N ILE A 336 -5.76 15.04 -0.31
CA ILE A 336 -7.08 14.97 -0.93
C ILE A 336 -7.38 13.56 -1.44
N ALA A 337 -6.46 12.98 -2.21
CA ALA A 337 -6.63 11.62 -2.71
C ALA A 337 -6.69 10.61 -1.56
N TYR A 338 -5.84 10.77 -0.54
CA TYR A 338 -5.89 9.93 0.65
C TYR A 338 -7.23 10.05 1.41
N TYR A 339 -7.74 11.27 1.59
CA TYR A 339 -9.02 11.53 2.24
C TYR A 339 -10.17 10.78 1.57
N TYR A 340 -10.25 10.86 0.23
CA TYR A 340 -11.30 10.17 -0.54
C TYR A 340 -11.09 8.66 -0.63
N LEU A 341 -9.85 8.18 -0.86
CA LEU A 341 -9.55 6.74 -0.89
C LEU A 341 -9.95 6.08 0.42
N LYS A 342 -9.59 6.68 1.57
CA LYS A 342 -9.93 6.14 2.89
C LYS A 342 -11.44 6.12 3.15
N ALA A 343 -12.19 7.06 2.58
CA ALA A 343 -13.64 7.09 2.69
C ALA A 343 -14.32 6.03 1.83
N MET A 344 -13.79 5.78 0.63
CA MET A 344 -14.36 4.81 -0.32
C MET A 344 -13.96 3.37 0.02
N ASN A 345 -12.70 3.17 0.41
CA ASN A 345 -12.12 1.88 0.72
C ASN A 345 -11.11 2.00 1.88
N PRO A 346 -11.55 1.85 3.14
CA PRO A 346 -10.67 1.92 4.31
C PRO A 346 -9.86 0.62 4.54
N THR A 347 -9.82 -0.29 3.57
CA THR A 347 -9.05 -1.54 3.68
C THR A 347 -7.61 -1.35 3.19
N LEU A 348 -6.75 -2.33 3.42
CA LEU A 348 -5.35 -2.31 2.98
C LEU A 348 -5.19 -2.35 1.45
N ASN A 349 -6.23 -2.81 0.74
CA ASN A 349 -6.16 -3.04 -0.71
C ASN A 349 -6.69 -1.83 -1.47
N THR A 350 -5.84 -1.15 -2.24
CA THR A 350 -6.24 -0.05 -3.12
C THR A 350 -6.24 -0.51 -4.57
N THR A 351 -7.43 -0.72 -5.12
CA THR A 351 -7.64 -1.23 -6.47
C THR A 351 -7.63 -0.10 -7.52
N VAL A 352 -7.49 -0.47 -8.79
CA VAL A 352 -7.57 0.52 -9.89
C VAL A 352 -8.92 1.23 -9.91
N ASN A 353 -10.01 0.52 -9.60
CA ASN A 353 -11.33 1.14 -9.58
C ASN A 353 -11.47 2.16 -8.45
N ASP A 354 -10.85 1.90 -7.29
CA ASP A 354 -10.85 2.86 -6.18
C ASP A 354 -10.17 4.17 -6.61
N VAL A 355 -9.01 4.05 -7.27
CA VAL A 355 -8.24 5.19 -7.79
C VAL A 355 -9.00 5.92 -8.91
N LEU A 356 -9.51 5.21 -9.90
CA LEU A 356 -10.23 5.83 -11.03
C LEU A 356 -11.54 6.50 -10.61
N SER A 357 -12.12 6.12 -9.47
CA SER A 357 -13.37 6.72 -8.98
C SER A 357 -13.15 7.99 -8.15
N LEU A 358 -11.90 8.41 -7.94
CA LEU A 358 -11.60 9.63 -7.20
C LEU A 358 -12.07 10.87 -7.97
N PRO A 359 -12.68 11.86 -7.28
CA PRO A 359 -13.13 13.10 -7.90
C PRO A 359 -11.90 13.90 -8.32
N TYR A 360 -11.86 14.32 -9.58
CA TYR A 360 -10.70 15.02 -10.12
C TYR A 360 -11.10 16.15 -11.06
N PHE A 361 -10.51 17.31 -10.80
CA PHE A 361 -10.43 18.41 -11.75
C PHE A 361 -9.07 19.06 -11.61
N LYS A 362 -8.56 19.57 -12.74
CA LYS A 362 -7.25 20.22 -12.82
C LYS A 362 -7.35 21.62 -12.19
N PRO A 363 -6.55 21.96 -11.15
CA PRO A 363 -6.53 23.31 -10.58
C PRO A 363 -6.05 24.35 -11.60
N GLU A 364 -6.46 25.61 -11.45
CA GLU A 364 -5.99 26.70 -12.32
C GLU A 364 -4.45 26.85 -12.30
N ASN A 365 -3.84 26.66 -11.12
CA ASN A 365 -2.40 26.72 -10.91
C ASN A 365 -1.68 25.39 -11.18
N SER A 366 -2.23 24.52 -12.04
CA SER A 366 -1.66 23.20 -12.32
C SER A 366 -0.24 23.23 -12.89
N HIS A 367 0.17 24.32 -13.54
CA HIS A 367 1.52 24.48 -14.08
C HIS A 367 2.57 24.52 -12.96
N ILE A 368 2.26 25.16 -11.81
CA ILE A 368 3.12 25.16 -10.62
C ILE A 368 3.21 23.75 -10.04
N ILE A 369 2.07 23.05 -9.95
CA ILE A 369 2.04 21.66 -9.47
C ILE A 369 2.92 20.75 -10.33
N GLU A 370 2.86 20.92 -11.64
CA GLU A 370 3.67 20.15 -12.59
C GLU A 370 5.17 20.43 -12.45
N GLU A 371 5.57 21.71 -12.35
CA GLU A 371 6.96 22.10 -12.12
C GLU A 371 7.48 21.55 -10.79
N ASN A 372 6.71 21.73 -9.71
CA ASN A 372 7.04 21.21 -8.39
C ASN A 372 7.20 19.70 -8.40
N LEU A 373 6.30 18.97 -9.06
CA LEU A 373 6.39 17.51 -9.12
C LEU A 373 7.61 17.04 -9.92
N LYS A 374 7.96 17.72 -11.02
CA LYS A 374 9.19 17.40 -11.77
C LYS A 374 10.42 17.52 -10.86
N ASN A 375 10.52 18.62 -10.11
CA ASN A 375 11.59 18.81 -9.12
C ASN A 375 11.57 17.74 -8.03
N CYS A 376 10.39 17.33 -7.53
CA CYS A 376 10.29 16.22 -6.59
C CYS A 376 10.78 14.91 -7.21
N ILE A 377 10.38 14.58 -8.44
CA ILE A 377 10.82 13.36 -9.12
C ILE A 377 12.35 13.34 -9.25
N ASP A 378 12.97 14.46 -9.63
CA ASP A 378 14.42 14.55 -9.75
C ASP A 378 15.14 14.31 -8.40
N ILE A 379 14.63 14.90 -7.31
CA ILE A 379 15.17 14.69 -5.96
C ILE A 379 15.03 13.21 -5.54
N TYR A 380 13.86 12.62 -5.78
CA TYR A 380 13.55 11.24 -5.39
C TYR A 380 14.29 10.22 -6.27
N GLU A 381 14.50 10.50 -7.55
CA GLU A 381 15.32 9.66 -8.44
C GLU A 381 16.79 9.72 -8.04
N LYS A 382 17.31 10.92 -7.75
CA LYS A 382 18.67 11.07 -7.23
C LYS A 382 18.85 10.29 -5.93
N ASP A 383 17.98 10.50 -4.94
CA ASP A 383 18.03 9.77 -3.66
C ASP A 383 17.98 8.25 -3.87
N TRP A 384 17.11 7.75 -4.75
CA TRP A 384 17.05 6.31 -5.04
C TRP A 384 18.38 5.79 -5.64
N ASN A 385 18.97 6.56 -6.55
CA ASN A 385 20.20 6.21 -7.25
C ASN A 385 21.47 6.39 -6.41
N ASP A 386 21.41 6.97 -5.21
CA ASP A 386 22.55 7.08 -4.30
C ASP A 386 22.80 5.77 -3.51
N PHE A 387 21.97 4.74 -3.67
CA PHE A 387 22.11 3.44 -2.99
C PHE A 387 22.37 2.27 -3.93
N GLU A 388 23.28 1.37 -3.55
CA GLU A 388 23.67 0.17 -4.32
C GLU A 388 22.51 -0.76 -4.77
N THR A 389 21.35 -0.65 -4.12
CA THR A 389 20.14 -1.41 -4.48
C THR A 389 19.36 -0.77 -5.62
N SER A 390 19.86 0.30 -6.23
CA SER A 390 19.31 0.90 -7.44
C SER A 390 20.11 0.49 -8.67
N LEU A 391 19.39 0.22 -9.77
CA LEU A 391 19.94 0.10 -11.12
C LEU A 391 20.74 1.33 -11.57
N GLY A 392 20.38 2.52 -11.06
CA GLY A 392 21.04 3.79 -11.39
C GLY A 392 22.23 4.12 -10.49
N PHE A 393 22.63 3.23 -9.58
CA PHE A 393 23.75 3.48 -8.69
C PHE A 393 25.08 3.59 -9.43
N THR A 394 25.81 4.68 -9.16
CA THR A 394 27.08 4.97 -9.83
C THR A 394 28.26 5.03 -8.86
N LYS A 395 28.13 5.78 -7.78
CA LYS A 395 29.19 6.00 -6.79
C LYS A 395 28.56 6.44 -5.47
N LEU A 396 29.17 6.07 -4.35
CA LEU A 396 28.73 6.47 -3.02
C LEU A 396 28.93 7.98 -2.78
N ASP A 397 27.95 8.62 -2.13
CA ASP A 397 27.98 10.06 -1.80
C ASP A 397 29.24 10.48 -1.03
N LEU A 398 29.67 9.67 -0.05
CA LEU A 398 30.89 9.95 0.73
C LEU A 398 32.19 10.00 -0.11
N LEU A 399 32.14 9.57 -1.37
CA LEU A 399 33.29 9.57 -2.28
C LEU A 399 33.15 10.58 -3.44
N LYS A 400 32.07 11.38 -3.47
CA LYS A 400 31.88 12.41 -4.52
C LYS A 400 32.88 13.55 -4.36
N ASP A 401 33.08 14.01 -3.11
CA ASP A 401 34.02 15.10 -2.75
C ASP A 401 35.23 14.60 -1.93
N SER A 402 35.58 13.32 -2.04
CA SER A 402 36.74 12.77 -1.33
C SER A 402 38.05 13.28 -1.97
N HIS A 403 38.84 13.99 -1.18
CA HIS A 403 40.21 14.40 -1.51
C HIS A 403 41.18 13.82 -0.46
N SER A 404 42.47 13.71 -0.82
CA SER A 404 43.51 13.11 0.03
C SER A 404 43.68 13.79 1.39
N ASP A 405 43.16 15.02 1.54
CA ASP A 405 43.38 15.84 2.73
C ASP A 405 42.08 15.97 3.56
N ASN A 406 41.02 15.25 3.19
CA ASN A 406 39.71 15.35 3.83
C ASN A 406 39.53 14.34 4.98
N LEU A 407 38.88 14.80 6.06
CA LEU A 407 38.31 13.92 7.08
C LEU A 407 36.95 13.40 6.62
N ILE A 408 36.70 12.09 6.76
CA ILE A 408 35.41 11.45 6.48
C ILE A 408 34.30 12.13 7.26
N GLU A 409 34.56 12.52 8.51
CA GLU A 409 33.60 13.27 9.33
C GLU A 409 33.13 14.56 8.64
N ASN A 410 34.06 15.31 8.02
CA ASN A 410 33.73 16.55 7.33
C ASN A 410 32.94 16.29 6.04
N VAL A 411 33.30 15.26 5.28
CA VAL A 411 32.54 14.85 4.08
C VAL A 411 31.14 14.39 4.47
N TYR A 412 31.00 13.57 5.52
CA TYR A 412 29.69 13.16 6.04
C TYR A 412 28.84 14.36 6.47
N LYS A 413 29.42 15.33 7.19
CA LYS A 413 28.72 16.57 7.57
C LYS A 413 28.23 17.34 6.34
N SER A 414 29.03 17.41 5.28
CA SER A 414 28.63 18.04 4.01
C SER A 414 27.47 17.28 3.36
N CYS A 415 27.60 15.96 3.15
CA CYS A 415 26.54 15.12 2.60
C CYS A 415 25.25 15.24 3.42
N ARG A 416 25.36 15.25 4.76
CA ARG A 416 24.20 15.37 5.64
C ARG A 416 23.50 16.71 5.49
N ASN A 417 24.25 17.81 5.30
CA ASN A 417 23.65 19.12 5.02
C ASN A 417 22.92 19.13 3.68
N ASP A 418 23.49 18.49 2.65
CA ASP A 418 22.83 18.37 1.34
C ASP A 418 21.56 17.54 1.41
N TRP A 419 21.59 16.41 2.13
CA TRP A 419 20.41 15.58 2.36
C TRP A 419 19.31 16.32 3.14
N LYS A 420 19.68 17.12 4.14
CA LYS A 420 18.73 18.00 4.86
C LYS A 420 18.12 19.03 3.92
N ASN A 421 18.93 19.68 3.09
CA ASN A 421 18.45 20.65 2.11
C ASN A 421 17.49 20.01 1.10
N GLN A 422 17.83 18.84 0.55
CA GLN A 422 16.96 18.07 -0.36
C GLN A 422 15.64 17.67 0.30
N THR A 423 15.69 17.22 1.56
CA THR A 423 14.50 16.87 2.34
C THR A 423 13.61 18.10 2.55
N ASN A 424 14.18 19.25 2.89
CA ASN A 424 13.43 20.49 3.07
C ASN A 424 12.80 20.98 1.76
N ILE A 425 13.54 20.91 0.64
CA ILE A 425 12.99 21.28 -0.67
C ILE A 425 11.84 20.35 -1.04
N ALA A 426 12.01 19.03 -0.92
CA ALA A 426 10.93 18.07 -1.17
C ALA A 426 9.70 18.35 -0.29
N HIS A 427 9.91 18.60 1.00
CA HIS A 427 8.86 18.96 1.94
C HIS A 427 8.10 20.22 1.52
N ASP A 428 8.80 21.28 1.13
CA ASP A 428 8.20 22.55 0.72
C ASP A 428 7.39 22.41 -0.57
N LEU A 429 7.92 21.66 -1.54
CA LEU A 429 7.24 21.38 -2.81
C LEU A 429 5.96 20.55 -2.60
N GLU A 430 6.01 19.50 -1.77
CA GLU A 430 4.84 18.70 -1.42
C GLU A 430 3.80 19.54 -0.66
N THR A 431 4.24 20.34 0.31
CA THR A 431 3.37 21.23 1.09
C THR A 431 2.69 22.27 0.20
N GLN A 432 3.41 22.84 -0.77
CA GLN A 432 2.84 23.80 -1.71
C GLN A 432 1.81 23.15 -2.63
N ASN A 433 2.10 21.96 -3.17
CA ASN A 433 1.16 21.20 -3.98
C ASN A 433 -0.11 20.86 -3.20
N ASN A 434 0.03 20.40 -1.96
CA ASN A 434 -1.08 20.12 -1.06
C ASN A 434 -1.94 21.37 -0.83
N ARG A 435 -1.33 22.52 -0.59
CA ARG A 435 -2.05 23.80 -0.43
C ARG A 435 -2.88 24.14 -1.68
N ILE A 436 -2.29 24.05 -2.87
CA ILE A 436 -2.99 24.35 -4.13
C ILE A 436 -4.19 23.41 -4.31
N PHE A 437 -4.03 22.11 -4.04
CA PHE A 437 -5.13 21.16 -4.13
C PHE A 437 -6.21 21.39 -3.06
N ILE A 438 -5.83 21.60 -1.80
CA ILE A 438 -6.78 21.88 -0.71
C ILE A 438 -7.60 23.13 -1.03
N ASP A 439 -6.96 24.19 -1.53
CA ASP A 439 -7.62 25.42 -1.92
C ASP A 439 -8.59 25.24 -3.09
N ALA A 440 -8.14 24.53 -4.14
CA ALA A 440 -8.97 24.27 -5.31
C ALA A 440 -10.20 23.41 -4.97
N TYR A 441 -10.08 22.48 -4.01
CA TYR A 441 -11.15 21.56 -3.61
C TYR A 441 -12.03 22.12 -2.48
N GLY A 442 -11.65 23.24 -1.85
CA GLY A 442 -12.41 23.84 -0.75
C GLY A 442 -12.44 22.97 0.51
N LEU A 443 -11.30 22.35 0.85
CA LEU A 443 -11.17 21.40 1.97
C LEU A 443 -10.27 21.92 3.11
N GLN A 444 -10.11 23.24 3.23
CA GLN A 444 -9.26 23.88 4.25
C GLN A 444 -9.68 23.55 5.69
N ASP A 445 -10.98 23.30 5.92
CA ASP A 445 -11.51 22.94 7.24
C ASP A 445 -11.27 21.47 7.59
N GLU A 446 -10.92 20.63 6.60
CA GLU A 446 -10.75 19.18 6.76
C GLU A 446 -9.28 18.75 6.74
N LEU A 447 -8.43 19.48 6.04
CA LEU A 447 -7.08 19.06 5.69
C LEU A 447 -6.07 20.20 5.87
N THR A 448 -4.85 19.82 6.24
CA THR A 448 -3.70 20.72 6.34
C THR A 448 -2.73 20.47 5.19
N PRO A 449 -2.06 21.51 4.68
CA PRO A 449 -1.08 21.33 3.60
C PRO A 449 0.24 20.69 4.08
N ASP A 450 0.55 20.81 5.36
CA ASP A 450 1.78 20.33 6.00
C ASP A 450 1.98 18.82 5.83
N VAL A 451 3.23 18.40 5.61
CA VAL A 451 3.60 17.00 5.39
C VAL A 451 4.52 16.53 6.51
N PRO A 452 4.14 15.51 7.30
CA PRO A 452 5.03 14.97 8.32
C PRO A 452 6.37 14.54 7.72
N LEU A 453 7.47 14.76 8.45
CA LEU A 453 8.81 14.40 7.97
C LEU A 453 8.94 12.89 7.72
N GLU A 454 8.18 12.05 8.42
CA GLU A 454 8.11 10.60 8.19
C GLU A 454 7.46 10.23 6.85
N GLU A 455 6.73 11.16 6.22
CA GLU A 455 6.07 10.98 4.92
C GLU A 455 6.87 11.52 3.74
N ILE A 456 7.99 12.21 3.99
CA ILE A 456 8.96 12.61 2.96
C ILE A 456 9.88 11.42 2.70
N THR A 457 9.51 10.59 1.71
CA THR A 457 10.06 9.23 1.54
C THR A 457 11.42 9.17 0.84
N LEU A 458 12.35 10.05 1.23
CA LEU A 458 13.75 10.02 0.81
C LEU A 458 14.54 9.10 1.75
N THR A 459 15.35 8.21 1.21
CA THR A 459 16.16 7.27 2.01
C THR A 459 17.19 8.01 2.86
N CYS A 460 17.67 9.18 2.41
CA CYS A 460 18.55 10.05 3.17
C CYS A 460 17.86 10.81 4.33
N ASN A 461 16.52 10.77 4.41
CA ASN A 461 15.75 11.35 5.49
C ASN A 461 15.58 10.32 6.64
N PRO A 462 16.20 10.55 7.82
CA PRO A 462 16.18 9.56 8.89
C PRO A 462 14.79 9.40 9.54
N TYR A 463 13.94 10.43 9.49
CA TYR A 463 12.55 10.35 10.00
C TYR A 463 11.75 9.30 9.22
N TYR A 464 11.90 9.26 7.89
CA TYR A 464 11.30 8.23 7.06
C TYR A 464 12.04 6.89 7.17
N ARG A 465 13.37 6.87 7.05
CA ARG A 465 14.16 5.62 6.99
C ARG A 465 14.08 4.79 8.27
N TYR A 466 13.99 5.42 9.44
CA TYR A 466 14.00 4.73 10.73
C TYR A 466 12.72 4.93 11.55
N GLY A 467 12.11 6.12 11.49
CA GLY A 467 10.81 6.48 12.07
C GLY A 467 10.49 5.97 13.48
N GLY A 468 9.22 6.02 13.85
CA GLY A 468 8.71 5.38 15.07
C GLY A 468 9.01 6.15 16.37
N LYS A 469 9.58 5.45 17.37
CA LYS A 469 9.77 6.01 18.73
C LYS A 469 11.19 6.55 18.99
N ASN A 470 12.00 6.68 17.94
CA ASN A 470 13.38 7.15 18.08
C ASN A 470 13.39 8.67 18.29
N THR A 471 14.33 9.13 19.12
CA THR A 471 14.64 10.56 19.29
C THR A 471 15.42 11.10 18.08
N PRO A 472 15.42 12.42 17.82
CA PRO A 472 16.24 13.02 16.75
C PRO A 472 17.72 12.63 16.82
N GLU A 473 18.29 12.52 18.02
CA GLU A 473 19.68 12.11 18.22
C GLU A 473 19.92 10.65 17.84
N GLU A 474 19.00 9.74 18.21
CA GLU A 474 19.05 8.34 17.81
C GLU A 474 18.88 8.15 16.30
N LEU A 475 18.04 8.97 15.68
CA LEU A 475 17.84 9.00 14.23
C LEU A 475 19.12 9.38 13.48
N GLU A 476 19.80 10.45 13.92
CA GLU A 476 21.07 10.89 13.33
C GLU A 476 22.21 9.88 13.58
N ALA A 477 22.27 9.27 14.77
CA ALA A 477 23.26 8.23 15.07
C ALA A 477 23.07 6.98 14.21
N LYS A 478 21.82 6.55 13.97
CA LYS A 478 21.50 5.43 13.07
C LYS A 478 21.87 5.74 11.63
N LEU A 479 21.54 6.94 11.15
CA LEU A 479 21.89 7.37 9.80
C LEU A 479 23.41 7.34 9.61
N LEU A 480 24.18 7.92 10.53
CA LEU A 480 25.64 7.90 10.48
C LEU A 480 26.17 6.46 10.46
N SER A 481 25.68 5.61 11.36
CA SER A 481 26.12 4.22 11.44
C SER A 481 25.86 3.46 10.13
N ASP A 482 24.66 3.56 9.59
CA ASP A 482 24.28 2.91 8.32
C ASP A 482 25.09 3.47 7.14
N THR A 483 25.29 4.79 7.05
CA THR A 483 26.09 5.40 5.98
C THR A 483 27.53 4.89 6.00
N ILE A 484 28.13 4.70 7.19
CA ILE A 484 29.47 4.13 7.31
C ILE A 484 29.48 2.63 6.99
N GLN A 485 28.44 1.88 7.35
CA GLN A 485 28.30 0.48 6.93
C GLN A 485 28.14 0.37 5.40
N GLU A 486 27.44 1.31 4.75
CA GLU A 486 27.34 1.43 3.29
C GLU A 486 28.69 1.77 2.65
N PHE A 487 29.49 2.63 3.28
CA PHE A 487 30.87 2.90 2.85
C PHE A 487 31.77 1.66 2.91
N ILE A 488 31.72 0.92 4.01
CA ILE A 488 32.45 -0.34 4.16
C ILE A 488 31.99 -1.37 3.12
N HIS A 489 30.68 -1.47 2.89
CA HIS A 489 30.11 -2.39 1.91
C HIS A 489 30.54 -2.05 0.48
N TYR A 490 30.49 -0.77 0.11
CA TYR A 490 30.96 -0.31 -1.19
C TYR A 490 32.45 -0.61 -1.40
N ALA A 491 33.28 -0.40 -0.37
CA ALA A 491 34.70 -0.74 -0.41
C ALA A 491 34.92 -2.23 -0.70
N VAL A 492 34.15 -3.12 -0.06
CA VAL A 492 34.18 -4.57 -0.37
C VAL A 492 33.75 -4.83 -1.81
N GLY A 493 32.72 -4.14 -2.31
CA GLY A 493 32.35 -4.16 -3.73
C GLY A 493 33.51 -3.77 -4.65
N CYS A 494 34.31 -2.78 -4.29
CA CYS A 494 35.53 -2.42 -5.02
C CYS A 494 36.61 -3.51 -4.93
N MET A 495 36.76 -4.19 -3.80
CA MET A 495 37.74 -5.28 -3.65
C MET A 495 37.43 -6.45 -4.60
N PHE A 496 36.16 -6.72 -4.88
CA PHE A 496 35.72 -7.73 -5.85
C PHE A 496 35.59 -7.19 -7.28
N GLY A 497 36.00 -5.94 -7.54
CA GLY A 497 35.90 -5.30 -8.86
C GLY A 497 34.48 -4.97 -9.31
N ARG A 498 33.47 -5.15 -8.45
CA ARG A 498 32.07 -4.82 -8.75
C ARG A 498 31.90 -3.33 -9.05
N TYR A 499 32.65 -2.51 -8.31
CA TYR A 499 32.72 -1.05 -8.47
C TYR A 499 34.19 -0.60 -8.56
N SER A 500 34.41 0.65 -8.96
CA SER A 500 35.71 1.31 -8.86
C SER A 500 35.55 2.72 -8.35
N ILE A 501 36.56 3.21 -7.63
CA ILE A 501 36.66 4.61 -7.24
C ILE A 501 37.02 5.54 -8.42
N ASP A 502 37.53 4.97 -9.52
CA ASP A 502 38.05 5.68 -10.69
C ASP A 502 37.13 5.61 -11.91
N LYS A 503 36.11 4.75 -11.87
CA LYS A 503 35.09 4.64 -12.90
C LYS A 503 33.70 4.54 -12.26
N PRO A 504 32.77 5.47 -12.56
CA PRO A 504 31.42 5.42 -12.03
C PRO A 504 30.63 4.25 -12.65
N GLY A 505 29.72 3.68 -11.86
CA GLY A 505 28.83 2.61 -12.30
C GLY A 505 29.34 1.23 -11.97
N LEU A 506 28.51 0.25 -12.32
CA LEU A 506 28.77 -1.17 -12.17
C LEU A 506 29.82 -1.63 -13.20
N ILE A 507 30.78 -2.46 -12.78
CA ILE A 507 31.92 -2.87 -13.62
C ILE A 507 31.90 -4.38 -13.85
N LEU A 508 32.08 -5.18 -12.80
CA LEU A 508 31.88 -6.62 -12.81
C LEU A 508 30.60 -6.97 -12.06
N ALA A 509 29.66 -7.63 -12.72
CA ALA A 509 28.38 -7.96 -12.10
C ALA A 509 27.75 -9.25 -12.59
N ASN A 510 28.33 -9.87 -13.60
CA ASN A 510 27.82 -11.09 -14.20
C ASN A 510 28.69 -12.28 -13.81
N GLN A 511 28.06 -13.44 -13.78
CA GLN A 511 28.79 -14.69 -13.64
C GLN A 511 29.72 -14.87 -14.85
N GLY A 512 31.00 -15.09 -14.59
CA GLY A 512 32.02 -15.29 -15.61
C GLY A 512 32.82 -14.03 -15.95
N ASP A 513 32.43 -12.86 -15.43
CA ASP A 513 33.26 -11.66 -15.52
C ASP A 513 34.64 -11.91 -14.87
N THR A 514 35.69 -11.36 -15.48
CA THR A 514 37.09 -11.61 -15.10
C THR A 514 37.85 -10.34 -14.72
N ILE A 515 38.93 -10.50 -13.93
CA ILE A 515 39.83 -9.39 -13.59
C ILE A 515 40.52 -8.80 -14.83
N ALA A 516 40.72 -9.59 -15.90
CA ALA A 516 41.22 -9.07 -17.16
C ALA A 516 40.25 -8.05 -17.78
N GLU A 517 38.94 -8.34 -17.76
CA GLU A 517 37.91 -7.40 -18.21
C GLU A 517 37.83 -6.17 -17.32
N TYR A 518 38.00 -6.32 -16.00
CA TYR A 518 38.13 -5.18 -15.09
C TYR A 518 39.28 -4.25 -15.49
N LYS A 519 40.48 -4.80 -15.72
CA LYS A 519 41.68 -4.04 -16.10
C LYS A 519 41.51 -3.33 -17.46
N VAL A 520 40.73 -3.91 -18.39
CA VAL A 520 40.36 -3.22 -19.64
C VAL A 520 39.42 -2.04 -19.37
N GLN A 521 38.46 -2.23 -18.48
CA GLN A 521 37.48 -1.20 -18.14
C GLN A 521 38.05 -0.08 -17.25
N VAL A 522 39.04 -0.38 -16.41
CA VAL A 522 39.68 0.53 -15.44
C VAL A 522 41.21 0.36 -15.50
N PRO A 523 41.88 0.81 -16.58
CA PRO A 523 43.31 0.53 -16.80
C PRO A 523 44.25 1.21 -15.80
N ASN A 524 43.81 2.27 -15.14
CA ASN A 524 44.60 3.05 -14.17
C ASN A 524 43.92 3.05 -12.80
N SER A 525 43.49 1.89 -12.31
CA SER A 525 42.83 1.80 -11.01
C SER A 525 43.81 2.16 -9.89
N ARG A 526 43.41 3.11 -9.02
CA ARG A 526 44.14 3.43 -7.78
C ARG A 526 43.91 2.37 -6.70
N PHE A 527 42.84 1.58 -6.84
CA PHE A 527 42.52 0.47 -5.94
C PHE A 527 42.07 -0.75 -6.76
N ASP A 528 43.01 -1.66 -7.01
CA ASP A 528 42.73 -2.87 -7.79
C ASP A 528 41.85 -3.87 -7.05
N ALA A 529 41.00 -4.53 -7.84
CA ALA A 529 40.27 -5.72 -7.43
C ALA A 529 41.24 -6.86 -7.09
N ASP A 530 40.79 -7.78 -6.24
CA ASP A 530 41.56 -8.96 -5.89
C ASP A 530 41.77 -9.88 -7.08
N GLU A 531 43.01 -10.36 -7.29
CA GLU A 531 43.34 -11.12 -8.51
C GLU A 531 42.68 -12.50 -8.54
N ASP A 532 42.55 -13.14 -7.37
CA ASP A 532 41.96 -14.48 -7.23
C ASP A 532 40.47 -14.43 -6.86
N ASN A 533 39.92 -13.24 -6.64
CA ASN A 533 38.53 -13.00 -6.22
C ASN A 533 38.20 -13.71 -4.88
N VAL A 534 39.19 -13.83 -4.00
CA VAL A 534 39.08 -14.51 -2.69
C VAL A 534 39.64 -13.59 -1.61
N ILE A 535 38.78 -13.13 -0.70
CA ILE A 535 39.18 -12.24 0.38
C ILE A 535 38.97 -12.95 1.73
N PRO A 536 40.04 -13.22 2.50
CA PRO A 536 39.90 -13.86 3.79
C PRO A 536 39.34 -12.89 4.85
N ILE A 537 38.39 -13.37 5.65
CA ILE A 537 37.83 -12.68 6.82
C ILE A 537 38.31 -13.40 8.07
N LEU A 538 39.21 -12.78 8.83
CA LEU A 538 39.96 -13.44 9.90
C LEU A 538 39.91 -12.67 11.21
N ASP A 539 39.91 -13.39 12.33
CA ASP A 539 39.85 -12.82 13.67
C ASP A 539 41.18 -12.21 14.15
N GLU A 540 42.31 -12.55 13.52
CA GLU A 540 43.62 -11.93 13.78
C GLU A 540 44.40 -11.66 12.48
N ASN A 541 45.51 -10.91 12.58
CA ASN A 541 46.35 -10.51 11.44
C ASN A 541 47.24 -11.69 10.98
N TRP A 542 46.67 -12.61 10.21
CA TRP A 542 47.41 -13.78 9.69
C TRP A 542 47.93 -13.61 8.26
N PHE A 543 47.32 -12.76 7.44
CA PHE A 543 47.69 -12.51 6.04
C PHE A 543 47.74 -11.01 5.74
N GLU A 544 48.62 -10.61 4.82
CA GLU A 544 48.82 -9.21 4.41
C GLU A 544 47.69 -8.66 3.52
N ASP A 545 46.81 -9.53 3.02
CA ASP A 545 45.75 -9.23 2.04
C ASP A 545 44.34 -9.48 2.57
N ASP A 546 44.17 -9.59 3.90
CA ASP A 546 42.86 -9.80 4.50
C ASP A 546 41.90 -8.60 4.30
N ILE A 547 40.61 -8.85 4.54
CA ILE A 547 39.55 -7.85 4.30
C ILE A 547 39.79 -6.52 5.06
N VAL A 548 40.43 -6.58 6.23
CA VAL A 548 40.71 -5.41 7.07
C VAL A 548 41.83 -4.62 6.43
N GLU A 549 42.96 -5.26 6.09
CA GLU A 549 44.10 -4.60 5.45
C GLU A 549 43.71 -4.00 4.10
N ARG A 550 42.90 -4.70 3.30
CA ARG A 550 42.35 -4.16 2.04
C ARG A 550 41.46 -2.95 2.28
N PHE A 551 40.62 -2.96 3.31
CA PHE A 551 39.80 -1.79 3.64
C PHE A 551 40.67 -0.61 4.10
N GLN A 552 41.70 -0.86 4.91
CA GLN A 552 42.61 0.20 5.32
C GLN A 552 43.38 0.78 4.12
N LYS A 553 43.80 -0.06 3.16
CA LYS A 553 44.37 0.41 1.88
C LYS A 553 43.36 1.24 1.09
N PHE A 554 42.11 0.80 0.98
CA PHE A 554 41.03 1.56 0.34
C PHE A 554 40.87 2.94 0.99
N LEU A 555 40.88 3.00 2.32
CA LEU A 555 40.77 4.23 3.08
C LEU A 555 41.92 5.20 2.78
N ARG A 556 43.16 4.71 2.76
CA ARG A 556 44.35 5.52 2.40
C ARG A 556 44.30 6.04 0.97
N VAL A 557 43.81 5.24 0.03
CA VAL A 557 43.69 5.63 -1.38
C VAL A 557 42.60 6.70 -1.58
N THR A 558 41.52 6.64 -0.80
CA THR A 558 40.38 7.54 -0.95
C THR A 558 40.50 8.84 -0.15
N PHE A 559 41.09 8.79 1.06
CA PHE A 559 41.19 9.92 1.99
C PHE A 559 42.63 10.24 2.45
N GLY A 560 43.64 9.68 1.78
CA GLY A 560 45.06 9.96 2.04
C GLY A 560 45.63 9.28 3.29
N GLU A 561 46.97 9.32 3.40
CA GLU A 561 47.69 8.76 4.56
C GLU A 561 47.67 9.73 5.76
N GLU A 562 47.65 11.04 5.51
CA GLU A 562 47.82 12.06 6.56
C GLU A 562 46.72 11.96 7.64
N ASN A 563 45.46 11.77 7.23
CA ASN A 563 44.30 11.70 8.12
C ASN A 563 43.83 10.26 8.41
N TYR A 564 44.61 9.25 8.03
CA TYR A 564 44.19 7.84 8.09
C TYR A 564 43.71 7.41 9.48
N LYS A 565 44.45 7.75 10.54
CA LYS A 565 44.12 7.33 11.92
C LYS A 565 42.79 7.93 12.40
N GLU A 566 42.58 9.22 12.15
CA GLU A 566 41.39 9.96 12.55
C GLU A 566 40.17 9.45 11.78
N ASN A 567 40.34 9.16 10.48
CA ASN A 567 39.30 8.56 9.66
C ASN A 567 38.91 7.14 10.10
N LEU A 568 39.90 6.31 10.46
CA LEU A 568 39.64 4.97 10.99
C LEU A 568 38.90 5.04 12.33
N GLU A 569 39.34 5.90 13.24
CA GLU A 569 38.69 6.11 14.54
C GLU A 569 37.23 6.58 14.36
N PHE A 570 36.98 7.51 13.44
CA PHE A 570 35.62 7.96 13.11
C PHE A 570 34.74 6.81 12.61
N ILE A 571 35.26 5.97 11.71
CA ILE A 571 34.54 4.80 11.19
C ILE A 571 34.19 3.83 12.32
N GLU A 572 35.16 3.47 13.17
CA GLU A 572 34.98 2.52 14.27
C GLU A 572 34.00 3.05 15.33
N ASN A 573 34.04 4.36 15.61
CA ASN A 573 33.09 5.02 16.48
C ASN A 573 31.66 5.00 15.91
N ALA A 574 31.49 5.24 14.61
CA ALA A 574 30.18 5.22 13.95
C ALA A 574 29.53 3.83 13.95
N ILE A 575 30.31 2.76 13.76
CA ILE A 575 29.82 1.37 13.82
C ILE A 575 29.84 0.78 15.25
N GLY A 576 30.37 1.53 16.22
CA GLY A 576 30.43 1.18 17.65
C GLY A 576 31.37 0.02 17.99
N LYS A 577 32.33 -0.32 17.11
CA LYS A 577 33.28 -1.42 17.31
C LYS A 577 34.48 -1.28 16.36
N ASN A 578 35.57 -1.95 16.71
CA ASN A 578 36.73 -2.07 15.84
C ASN A 578 36.37 -2.79 14.52
N LEU A 579 37.00 -2.35 13.42
CA LEU A 579 36.71 -2.79 12.07
C LEU A 579 36.84 -4.32 11.89
N ARG A 580 37.86 -4.94 12.50
CA ARG A 580 38.05 -6.40 12.42
C ARG A 580 36.88 -7.15 13.03
N LYS A 581 36.40 -6.69 14.18
CA LYS A 581 35.23 -7.27 14.86
C LYS A 581 33.94 -7.08 14.05
N TYR A 582 33.80 -5.96 13.35
CA TYR A 582 32.66 -5.74 12.44
C TYR A 582 32.67 -6.74 11.29
N PHE A 583 33.82 -6.90 10.61
CA PHE A 583 33.92 -7.85 9.50
C PHE A 583 33.66 -9.31 9.92
N THR A 584 34.15 -9.73 11.09
CA THR A 584 34.00 -11.13 11.52
C THR A 584 32.64 -11.45 12.14
N LYS A 585 31.93 -10.46 12.70
CA LYS A 585 30.65 -10.69 13.40
C LYS A 585 29.41 -10.15 12.74
N ASP A 586 29.51 -9.04 12.02
CA ASP A 586 28.32 -8.26 11.60
C ASP A 586 28.23 -8.09 10.08
N PHE A 587 29.35 -7.99 9.38
CA PHE A 587 29.39 -7.68 7.95
C PHE A 587 28.61 -8.70 7.10
N TYR A 588 28.77 -10.00 7.36
CA TYR A 588 28.08 -11.02 6.59
C TYR A 588 26.55 -10.90 6.74
N ASP A 589 26.07 -10.73 7.97
CA ASP A 589 24.64 -10.54 8.25
C ASP A 589 24.11 -9.25 7.62
N TYR A 590 24.90 -8.16 7.66
CA TYR A 590 24.59 -6.90 6.99
C TYR A 590 24.46 -7.09 5.47
N HIS A 591 25.45 -7.73 4.84
CA HIS A 591 25.48 -8.03 3.41
C HIS A 591 24.28 -8.88 2.98
N VAL A 592 24.04 -10.00 3.68
CA VAL A 592 22.92 -10.91 3.38
C VAL A 592 21.58 -10.20 3.53
N ARG A 593 21.39 -9.37 4.56
CA ARG A 593 20.13 -8.61 4.76
C ARG A 593 19.83 -7.67 3.59
N ARG A 594 20.87 -7.08 2.98
CA ARG A 594 20.71 -6.13 1.86
C ARG A 594 20.19 -6.79 0.59
N PHE A 595 20.52 -8.07 0.36
CA PHE A 595 20.22 -8.78 -0.91
C PHE A 595 19.27 -9.98 -0.80
N LYS A 596 19.06 -10.59 0.38
CA LYS A 596 18.28 -11.84 0.55
C LYS A 596 16.86 -11.64 1.10
N LYS A 597 16.54 -10.44 1.62
CA LYS A 597 15.26 -10.13 2.30
C LYS A 597 14.48 -8.99 1.63
N ARG A 598 14.47 -8.94 0.30
CA ARG A 598 13.67 -7.99 -0.48
C ARG A 598 12.64 -8.70 -1.33
#